data_AF-A0A6N7AVG9-F1
#
_entry.id   AF-A0A6N7AVG9-F1
#
_cell.length_a   1.000
_cell.length_b   1.000
_cell.length_c   1.000
_cell.angle_alpha   90.00
_cell.angle_beta   90.00
_cell.angle_gamma   90.00
#
_symmetry.space_group_name_H-M   'P 1'
#
loop_
_entity.id
_entity.type
_entity.pdbx_description
1 polymer ?
#
loop_
_entity_poly.entity_id
_entity_poly.type
_entity_poly.pdbx_seq_one_letter_code
_entity_poly.pdbx_strand_id
1 'polypeptide(L)'
;MIAENRRRGGLGRAVVELVEKDILRDGSITLILSGVQINNTSAIAFWTTMGYRIAGGPELMPDTTTVYRLQKNVAHSRHVEQ
;
A
#
# COMPACT_ATOMS: atom_id res chain seq x y z
N MET A 1 8.68 -8.47 2.26
CA MET A 1 9.99 -7.84 2.53
C MET A 1 10.92 -8.14 1.35
N ILE A 2 11.55 -7.13 0.75
CA ILE A 2 12.57 -7.32 -0.29
C ILE A 2 13.96 -7.29 0.36
N ALA A 3 14.76 -8.32 0.09
CA ALA A 3 16.15 -8.42 0.55
C ALA A 3 16.94 -7.18 0.12
N GLU A 4 17.83 -6.70 0.99
CA GLU A 4 18.51 -5.41 0.80
C GLU A 4 19.27 -5.33 -0.53
N ASN A 5 20.00 -6.38 -0.88
CA ASN A 5 20.74 -6.52 -2.14
C ASN A 5 19.84 -6.62 -3.40
N ARG A 6 18.51 -6.67 -3.24
CA ARG A 6 17.52 -6.69 -4.32
C ARG A 6 16.65 -5.42 -4.33
N ARG A 7 16.90 -4.47 -3.42
CA ARG A 7 16.19 -3.18 -3.40
C ARG A 7 16.64 -2.31 -4.58
N ARG A 8 15.84 -1.27 -4.88
CA ARG A 8 16.12 -0.26 -5.92
C ARG A 8 16.20 -0.76 -7.38
N GLY A 9 16.08 -2.06 -7.63
CA GLY A 9 15.95 -2.65 -8.98
C GLY A 9 14.52 -2.77 -9.51
N GLY A 10 13.55 -2.04 -8.94
CA GLY A 10 12.15 -2.09 -9.37
C GLY A 10 11.35 -3.32 -8.92
N LEU A 11 11.98 -4.33 -8.34
CA LEU A 11 11.30 -5.58 -7.91
C LEU A 11 10.12 -5.33 -6.96
N GLY A 12 10.28 -4.43 -5.97
CA GLY A 12 9.19 -4.10 -5.04
C GLY A 12 7.96 -3.55 -5.75
N ARG A 13 8.16 -2.68 -6.75
CA ARG A 13 7.09 -2.12 -7.57
C ARG A 13 6.39 -3.21 -8.37
N ALA A 14 7.15 -4.07 -9.06
CA ALA A 14 6.60 -5.16 -9.86
C ALA A 14 5.74 -6.11 -9.01
N VAL A 15 6.17 -6.42 -7.78
CA VAL A 15 5.40 -7.24 -6.85
C VAL A 15 4.10 -6.54 -6.44
N VAL A 16 4.15 -5.26 -6.07
CA VAL A 16 2.94 -4.50 -5.68
C VAL A 16 1.95 -4.44 -6.85
N GLU A 17 2.41 -4.09 -8.05
CA GLU A 17 1.56 -4.01 -9.25
C GLU A 17 0.91 -5.37 -9.57
N LEU A 18 1.65 -6.46 -9.42
CA LEU A 18 1.10 -7.81 -9.64
C LEU A 18 0.02 -8.16 -8.61
N VAL A 19 0.27 -7.88 -7.33
CA VAL A 19 -0.68 -8.16 -6.24
C VAL A 19 -1.92 -7.27 -6.37
N GLU A 20 -1.75 -5.97 -6.63
CA GLU A 20 -2.86 -5.06 -6.86
C GLU A 20 -3.69 -5.51 -8.06
N LYS A 21 -3.07 -5.91 -9.17
CA LYS A 21 -3.80 -6.43 -10.32
C LYS A 21 -4.69 -7.63 -9.96
N ASP A 22 -4.21 -8.51 -9.07
CA ASP A 22 -4.98 -9.67 -8.63
C ASP A 22 -6.12 -9.28 -7.68
N ILE A 23 -5.86 -8.39 -6.70
CA ILE A 23 -6.89 -7.82 -5.82
C ILE A 23 -8.00 -7.18 -6.64
N LEU A 24 -7.65 -6.40 -7.68
CA LEU A 24 -8.60 -5.67 -8.51
C LEU A 24 -9.42 -6.56 -9.46
N ARG A 25 -9.15 -7.86 -9.52
CA ARG A 25 -10.04 -8.82 -10.19
C ARG A 25 -11.38 -8.91 -9.46
N ASP A 26 -11.37 -8.69 -8.15
CA ASP A 26 -12.59 -8.50 -7.39
C ASP A 26 -13.00 -7.02 -7.42
N GLY A 27 -13.93 -6.70 -8.30
CA GLY A 27 -14.45 -5.33 -8.45
C GLY A 27 -15.25 -4.81 -7.25
N SER A 28 -15.51 -5.63 -6.23
CA SER A 28 -16.12 -5.17 -4.96
C SER A 28 -15.10 -4.49 -4.04
N ILE A 29 -13.80 -4.73 -4.24
CA ILE A 29 -12.75 -4.13 -3.44
C ILE A 29 -12.55 -2.67 -3.88
N THR A 30 -12.76 -1.76 -2.94
CA THR A 30 -12.65 -0.31 -3.19
C THR A 30 -11.48 0.34 -2.47
N LEU A 31 -10.88 -0.35 -1.49
CA LEU A 31 -9.86 0.19 -0.60
C LEU A 31 -8.82 -0.89 -0.27
N ILE A 32 -7.54 -0.54 -0.42
CA ILE A 32 -6.42 -1.35 0.05
C ILE A 32 -5.76 -0.63 1.23
N LEU A 33 -5.52 -1.38 2.32
CA LEU A 33 -4.88 -0.86 3.53
C LEU A 33 -3.51 -1.49 3.74
N SER A 34 -2.58 -0.73 4.30
CA SER A 34 -1.26 -1.22 4.72
C SER A 34 -0.82 -0.56 6.02
N GLY A 35 -0.26 -1.34 6.95
CA GLY A 35 0.41 -0.82 8.14
C GLY A 35 1.91 -0.66 7.89
N VAL A 36 2.49 0.49 8.21
CA VAL A 36 3.93 0.75 8.05
C VAL A 36 4.48 1.37 9.33
N GLN A 37 5.54 0.78 9.88
CA GLN A 37 6.19 1.33 11.08
C GLN A 37 6.62 2.77 10.86
N ILE A 38 6.35 3.64 11.83
CA ILE A 38 6.61 5.08 11.72
C ILE A 38 8.10 5.41 11.53
N ASN A 39 8.99 4.56 12.03
CA ASN A 39 10.44 4.72 11.93
C ASN A 39 11.00 4.19 10.59
N ASN A 40 10.18 3.57 9.74
CA ASN A 40 10.60 3.05 8.44
C ASN A 40 10.30 4.05 7.32
N THR A 41 11.06 5.14 7.30
CA THR A 41 10.90 6.24 6.34
C THR A 41 11.02 5.79 4.89
N SER A 42 11.89 4.82 4.59
CA SER A 42 12.03 4.26 3.24
C SER A 42 10.78 3.50 2.79
N ALA A 43 10.13 2.75 3.69
CA ALA A 43 8.89 2.06 3.35
C ALA A 43 7.74 3.06 3.16
N ILE A 44 7.64 4.08 4.03
CA ILE A 44 6.65 5.15 3.89
C ILE A 44 6.79 5.82 2.52
N ALA A 45 8.02 6.18 2.13
CA ALA A 45 8.29 6.77 0.82
C ALA A 45 7.89 5.82 -0.32
N PHE A 46 8.29 4.55 -0.26
CA PHE A 46 7.93 3.55 -1.27
C PHE A 46 6.41 3.41 -1.43
N TRP A 47 5.66 3.25 -0.34
CA TRP A 47 4.20 3.12 -0.42
C TRP A 47 3.53 4.39 -0.94
N THR A 48 4.06 5.56 -0.58
CA THR A 48 3.59 6.85 -1.11
C THR A 48 3.78 6.92 -2.62
N THR A 49 4.93 6.48 -3.15
CA THR A 49 5.15 6.39 -4.61
C THR A 49 4.23 5.40 -5.30
N MET A 50 3.67 4.42 -4.57
CA MET A 50 2.71 3.45 -5.08
C MET A 50 1.26 3.93 -5.02
N GLY A 51 1.04 5.18 -4.60
CA GLY A 51 -0.27 5.83 -4.56
C GLY A 51 -1.01 5.64 -3.25
N TYR A 52 -0.37 5.05 -2.23
CA TYR A 52 -0.94 4.99 -0.88
C TYR A 52 -0.74 6.34 -0.17
N ARG A 53 -1.67 6.66 0.73
CA ARG A 53 -1.64 7.87 1.56
C ARG A 53 -1.83 7.49 3.01
N ILE A 54 -1.19 8.24 3.91
CA ILE A 54 -1.42 8.09 5.35
C ILE A 54 -2.89 8.46 5.65
N ALA A 55 -3.62 7.54 6.27
CA ALA A 55 -5.05 7.65 6.54
C ALA A 55 -5.35 8.23 7.94
N GLY A 56 -4.34 8.31 8.82
CA GLY A 56 -4.49 8.79 10.20
C GLY A 56 -3.16 8.90 10.93
N GLY A 57 -3.23 9.27 12.21
CA GLY A 57 -2.05 9.35 13.08
C GLY A 57 -1.41 7.99 13.36
N PRO A 58 -0.28 7.99 14.08
CA PRO A 58 0.36 6.75 14.56
C PRO A 58 -0.58 5.92 15.44
N GLU A 59 -0.59 4.61 15.21
CA GLU A 59 -1.37 3.61 15.96
C GLU A 59 -0.41 2.63 16.66
N LEU A 60 -0.61 2.37 17.95
CA LEU A 60 0.16 1.37 18.69
C LEU A 60 -0.47 -0.01 18.48
N MET A 61 0.30 -0.93 17.91
CA MET A 61 -0.12 -2.30 17.65
C MET A 61 0.07 -3.19 18.89
N PRO A 62 -0.61 -4.35 18.99
CA PRO A 62 -0.46 -5.28 20.11
C PRO A 62 0.96 -5.80 20.32
N ASP A 63 1.77 -5.84 19.25
CA ASP A 63 3.19 -6.22 19.28
C ASP A 63 4.12 -5.07 19.71
N THR A 64 3.56 -3.97 20.23
CA THR A 64 4.23 -2.73 20.65
C THR A 64 4.87 -1.91 19.53
N THR A 65 4.69 -2.30 18.27
CA THR A 65 5.12 -1.47 17.14
C THR A 65 4.18 -0.30 16.93
N THR A 66 4.72 0.86 16.58
CA THR A 66 3.90 2.03 16.19
C THR A 66 3.89 2.15 14.68
N VAL A 67 2.71 2.19 14.08
CA VAL A 67 2.52 2.21 12.63
C VAL A 67 1.70 3.40 12.17
N TYR A 68 1.95 3.88 10.96
CA TYR A 68 0.96 4.60 10.18
C TYR A 68 0.06 3.61 9.46
N ARG A 69 -1.26 3.87 9.48
CA ARG A 69 -2.20 3.24 8.55
C ARG A 69 -2.15 3.98 7.23
N LEU A 70 -1.82 3.27 6.16
CA LEU A 70 -1.82 3.77 4.79
C LEU A 70 -3.01 3.19 4.03
N GLN A 71 -3.52 3.94 3.06
CA GLN A 71 -4.65 3.53 2.24
C GLN A 71 -4.49 3.93 0.77
N LYS A 72 -5.04 3.12 -0.13
CA LYS A 72 -5.19 3.43 -1.56
C LYS A 72 -6.61 3.11 -1.99
N ASN A 73 -7.33 4.13 -2.46
CA ASN A 73 -8.63 3.96 -3.09
C ASN A 73 -8.42 3.38 -4.49
N VAL A 74 -9.15 2.32 -4.80
CA VAL A 74 -9.01 1.58 -6.07
C VAL A 74 -10.35 1.36 -6.78
N ALA A 75 -11.41 2.01 -6.30
CA ALA A 75 -12.71 1.98 -6.96
C ALA A 75 -12.58 2.43 -8.43
N HIS A 76 -13.04 1.59 -9.35
CA HIS A 76 -13.20 1.98 -10.74
C HIS A 76 -14.31 3.03 -10.84
N SER A 77 -14.05 4.14 -11.54
CA SER A 77 -15.12 5.00 -12.04
C SER A 77 -16.03 4.14 -12.91
N ARG A 78 -17.18 3.72 -12.38
CA ARG A 78 -18.23 3.13 -13.22
C ARG A 78 -18.63 4.23 -14.20
N HIS A 79 -18.28 4.07 -15.46
CA HIS A 79 -18.98 4.77 -16.52
C HIS A 79 -20.43 4.31 -16.43
N VAL A 80 -21.29 5.20 -15.96
CA VAL A 80 -22.74 5.06 -16.10
C VAL A 80 -23.00 5.33 -17.57
N GLU A 81 -23.13 4.27 -18.38
CA GLU A 81 -23.80 4.38 -19.67
C GLU A 81 -25.28 4.70 -19.37
N GLN A 82 -25.73 5.84 -19.88
CA GLN A 82 -27.11 6.32 -19.83
C GLN A 82 -27.96 5.61 -20.87
#